data_AF-A0A392RWT4-F1
#
_entry.id   AF-A0A392RWT4-F1
#
_cell.length_a   1.000
_cell.length_b   1.000
_cell.length_c   1.000
_cell.angle_alpha   90.00
_cell.angle_beta   90.00
_cell.angle_gamma   90.00
#
_symmetry.space_group_name_H-M   'P 1'
#
loop_
_entity.id
_entity.type
_entity.pdbx_description
1 polymer ?
#
loop_
_entity_poly.entity_id
_entity_poly.type
_entity_poly.pdbx_seq_one_letter_code
_entity_poly.pdbx_strand_id
1 'polypeptide(L)'
;MQEDSKEHVKRCDKCQRHVDMHIAPTHELKSLLSPWTFAWWGMEILGPFTTGLAQRKYRIVGVDYFTKWVEAEPLANITAFNVLRFFKRDIL
;
A
#
# COMPACT_ATOMS: atom_id res chain seq x y z
N MET A 1 36.58 -25.30 -3.48
CA MET A 1 36.04 -24.85 -4.78
C MET A 1 34.57 -24.46 -4.69
N GLN A 2 33.60 -25.35 -4.39
CA GLN A 2 32.20 -24.92 -4.24
C GLN A 2 31.97 -23.97 -3.05
N GLU A 3 32.64 -24.21 -1.92
CA GLU A 3 32.55 -23.36 -0.72
C GLU A 3 33.07 -21.94 -0.99
N ASP A 4 34.25 -21.83 -1.62
CA ASP A 4 34.89 -20.54 -1.96
C ASP A 4 34.04 -19.72 -2.93
N SER A 5 33.44 -20.36 -3.94
CA SER A 5 32.52 -19.70 -4.87
C SER A 5 31.27 -19.16 -4.16
N LYS A 6 30.70 -19.93 -3.21
CA LYS A 6 29.55 -19.47 -2.40
C LYS A 6 29.94 -18.28 -1.54
N GLU A 7 31.11 -18.33 -0.89
CA GLU A 7 31.59 -17.23 -0.05
C GLU A 7 31.88 -15.97 -0.87
N HIS A 8 32.46 -16.12 -2.06
CA HIS A 8 32.71 -15.03 -2.98
C HIS A 8 31.41 -14.36 -3.45
N VAL A 9 30.40 -15.14 -3.85
CA VAL A 9 29.09 -14.61 -4.27
C VAL A 9 28.38 -13.91 -3.12
N LYS A 10 28.49 -14.42 -1.87
CA LYS A 10 27.93 -13.76 -0.67
C LYS A 10 28.60 -12.41 -0.40
N ARG A 11 29.91 -12.29 -0.61
CA ARG A 11 30.68 -11.04 -0.37
C ARG A 11 30.64 -10.06 -1.55
N CYS A 12 30.29 -10.52 -2.75
CA CYS A 12 30.25 -9.72 -3.96
C CYS A 12 29.01 -8.81 -4.00
N ASP A 13 29.20 -7.50 -3.77
CA ASP A 13 28.13 -6.49 -3.79
C ASP A 13 27.38 -6.42 -5.12
N LYS A 14 28.11 -6.43 -6.25
CA LYS A 14 27.48 -6.45 -7.59
C LYS A 14 26.61 -7.68 -7.78
N CYS A 15 27.03 -8.83 -7.25
CA CYS A 15 26.29 -10.08 -7.36
C CYS A 15 25.03 -10.03 -6.51
N GLN A 16 25.10 -9.52 -5.27
CA GLN A 16 23.95 -9.41 -4.38
C GLN A 16 22.90 -8.38 -4.86
N ARG A 17 23.32 -7.29 -5.52
CA ARG A 17 22.39 -6.24 -6.00
C ARG A 17 21.64 -6.60 -7.28
N HIS A 18 22.26 -7.38 -8.16
CA HIS A 18 21.74 -7.67 -9.50
C HIS A 18 21.32 -9.13 -9.68
N VAL A 19 21.40 -9.93 -8.62
CA VAL A 19 20.82 -11.28 -8.65
C VAL A 19 19.29 -11.14 -8.63
N ASP A 20 18.63 -11.92 -9.50
CA ASP A 20 17.18 -12.08 -9.47
C ASP A 20 16.78 -12.87 -8.23
N MET A 21 16.72 -12.18 -7.10
CA MET A 21 16.32 -12.71 -5.81
C MET A 21 14.79 -12.67 -5.72
N HIS A 22 14.14 -13.76 -6.14
CA HIS A 22 12.73 -14.01 -5.80
C HIS A 22 12.62 -14.40 -4.33
N ILE A 23 12.77 -13.43 -3.42
CA ILE A 23 12.49 -13.57 -1.99
C ILE A 23 11.00 -13.27 -1.78
N ALA A 24 10.14 -14.05 -2.43
CA ALA A 24 8.73 -14.06 -2.08
C ALA A 24 8.54 -15.09 -0.95
N PRO A 25 7.68 -14.81 0.05
CA PRO A 25 7.27 -15.85 0.97
C PRO A 25 6.65 -17.01 0.19
N THR A 26 6.92 -18.24 0.63
CA THR A 26 6.48 -19.48 -0.04
C THR A 26 4.96 -19.62 -0.11
N HIS A 27 4.23 -18.83 0.68
CA HIS A 27 2.78 -18.80 0.75
C HIS A 27 2.29 -17.37 0.65
N GLU A 28 1.09 -17.19 0.10
CA GLU A 28 0.39 -15.92 0.13
C GLU A 28 0.21 -15.44 1.58
N LEU A 29 0.52 -14.17 1.82
CA LEU A 29 0.29 -13.54 3.10
C LEU A 29 -1.21 -13.43 3.33
N LYS A 30 -1.71 -14.09 4.38
CA LYS A 30 -3.10 -13.94 4.82
C LYS A 30 -3.22 -12.69 5.68
N SER A 31 -4.04 -11.73 5.27
CA SER A 31 -4.41 -10.60 6.12
C SER A 31 -5.13 -11.10 7.38
N LEU A 32 -4.67 -10.66 8.55
CA LEU A 32 -5.42 -10.80 9.78
C LEU A 32 -6.64 -9.89 9.68
N LEU A 33 -7.83 -10.48 9.57
CA LEU A 33 -9.08 -9.72 9.62
C LEU A 33 -9.38 -9.39 11.07
N SER A 34 -9.65 -8.11 11.35
CA SER A 34 -10.17 -7.72 12.67
C SER A 34 -11.53 -8.37 12.89
N PRO A 35 -11.83 -8.93 14.08
CA PRO A 35 -13.13 -9.53 14.35
C PRO A 35 -14.24 -8.49 14.57
N TRP A 36 -13.92 -7.19 14.54
CA TRP A 36 -14.84 -6.12 14.85
C TRP A 36 -15.06 -5.17 13.66
N THR A 37 -16.32 -4.86 13.40
CA THR A 37 -16.75 -3.86 12.42
C THR A 37 -16.14 -2.49 12.75
N PHE A 38 -15.61 -1.79 11.75
CA PHE A 38 -15.06 -0.43 11.86
C PHE A 38 -13.83 -0.27 12.75
N ALA A 39 -13.23 -1.38 13.21
CA ALA A 39 -12.05 -1.32 14.07
C ALA A 39 -10.75 -1.05 13.28
N TRP A 40 -10.69 -1.46 12.01
CA TRP A 40 -9.48 -1.36 11.19
C TRP A 40 -9.86 -0.95 9.76
N TRP A 41 -9.19 0.08 9.26
CA TRP A 41 -9.42 0.61 7.91
C TRP A 41 -8.13 0.54 7.09
N GLY A 42 -8.24 0.12 5.83
CA GLY A 42 -7.21 0.32 4.81
C GLY A 42 -7.52 1.60 4.05
N MET A 43 -6.56 2.52 3.93
CA MET A 43 -6.73 3.75 3.15
C MET A 43 -5.75 3.78 1.99
N GLU A 44 -6.24 4.20 0.83
CA GLU A 44 -5.45 4.32 -0.38
C GLU A 44 -5.84 5.56 -1.17
N ILE A 45 -4.88 6.11 -1.91
CA ILE A 45 -5.12 7.23 -2.82
C ILE A 45 -4.90 6.73 -4.24
N LEU A 46 -5.93 6.87 -5.06
CA LEU A 46 -5.94 6.46 -6.45
C LEU A 46 -5.77 7.68 -7.37
N GLY A 47 -5.01 7.51 -8.44
CA GLY A 47 -4.83 8.50 -9.50
C GLY A 47 -3.37 8.82 -9.79
N PRO A 48 -3.09 9.81 -10.67
CA PRO A 48 -4.03 10.79 -11.20
C PRO A 48 -4.96 10.26 -12.31
N PHE A 49 -6.23 10.63 -12.24
CA PHE A 49 -7.26 10.42 -13.26
C PHE A 49 -7.40 11.67 -14.14
N THR A 50 -8.23 11.58 -15.19
CA THR A 50 -8.66 12.75 -15.95
C THR A 50 -9.25 13.80 -15.01
N THR A 51 -8.83 15.05 -15.21
CA THR A 51 -9.23 16.14 -14.33
C THR A 51 -10.72 16.40 -14.45
N GLY A 52 -11.45 16.16 -13.36
CA GLY A 52 -12.87 16.45 -13.24
C GLY A 52 -13.14 17.86 -12.75
N LEU A 53 -14.37 18.06 -12.30
CA LEU A 53 -14.82 19.32 -11.68
C LEU A 53 -13.91 19.71 -10.50
N ALA A 54 -13.69 21.02 -10.35
CA ALA A 54 -12.86 21.60 -9.30
C ALA A 54 -11.42 21.03 -9.24
N GLN A 55 -10.85 20.68 -10.39
CA GLN A 55 -9.48 20.14 -10.52
C GLN A 55 -9.28 18.79 -9.78
N ARG A 56 -10.36 18.09 -9.45
CA ARG A 56 -10.29 16.79 -8.77
C ARG A 56 -9.79 15.73 -9.73
N LYS A 57 -8.60 15.21 -9.43
CA LYS A 57 -7.91 14.19 -10.24
C LYS A 57 -7.46 12.98 -9.42
N TYR A 58 -7.63 13.01 -8.11
CA TYR A 58 -7.36 11.87 -7.23
C TYR A 58 -8.64 11.42 -6.55
N ARG A 59 -8.63 10.20 -6.01
CA ARG A 59 -9.67 9.70 -5.11
C ARG A 59 -9.00 9.10 -3.90
N ILE A 60 -9.37 9.56 -2.70
CA ILE A 60 -9.04 8.84 -1.48
C ILE A 60 -10.14 7.83 -1.19
N VAL A 61 -9.74 6.63 -0.79
CA VAL A 61 -10.65 5.53 -0.46
C VAL A 61 -10.25 4.97 0.89
N GLY A 62 -11.22 4.80 1.78
CA GLY A 62 -11.10 4.04 3.03
C GLY A 62 -11.95 2.80 2.94
N VAL A 63 -11.40 1.63 3.27
CA VAL A 63 -12.11 0.35 3.28
C VAL A 63 -12.02 -0.26 4.68
N ASP A 64 -13.17 -0.53 5.29
CA ASP A 64 -13.23 -1.30 6.53
C ASP A 64 -12.83 -2.75 6.26
N TYR A 65 -11.84 -3.26 7.00
CA TYR A 65 -11.28 -4.58 6.72
C TYR A 65 -12.28 -5.71 6.94
N PHE A 66 -13.22 -5.56 7.88
CA PHE A 66 -14.17 -6.59 8.25
C PHE A 66 -15.39 -6.62 7.32
N THR A 67 -16.13 -5.51 7.24
CA THR A 67 -17.36 -5.40 6.44
C THR A 67 -17.09 -5.20 4.96
N LYS A 68 -15.87 -4.81 4.58
CA LYS A 68 -15.54 -4.30 3.23
C LYS A 68 -16.35 -3.06 2.85
N TRP A 69 -16.88 -2.33 3.83
CA TRP A 69 -17.52 -1.04 3.61
C TRP A 69 -16.51 -0.04 3.04
N VAL A 70 -16.94 0.76 2.06
CA VAL A 70 -16.06 1.68 1.31
C VAL A 70 -16.55 3.11 1.45
N GLU A 71 -15.66 3.98 1.92
CA GLU A 71 -15.80 5.44 1.87
C GLU A 71 -14.86 6.02 0.83
N ALA A 72 -15.32 6.96 0.01
CA ALA A 72 -14.48 7.53 -1.05
C ALA A 72 -14.79 9.01 -1.30
N GLU A 73 -13.73 9.84 -1.38
CA GLU A 73 -13.84 11.26 -1.71
C GLU A 73 -12.89 11.64 -2.86
N PRO A 74 -13.35 12.43 -3.85
CA PRO A 74 -12.45 12.95 -4.89
C PRO A 74 -11.62 14.14 -4.38
N LEU A 75 -10.32 14.11 -4.62
CA LEU A 75 -9.34 15.12 -4.19
C LEU A 75 -8.72 15.86 -5.38
N ALA A 76 -8.56 17.18 -5.23
CA ALA A 76 -7.78 17.99 -6.17
C ALA A 76 -6.27 17.81 -5.97
N ASN A 77 -5.83 17.77 -4.71
CA ASN A 77 -4.44 17.64 -4.32
C ASN A 77 -4.28 16.62 -3.20
N ILE A 78 -3.18 15.88 -3.22
CA ILE A 78 -2.79 14.94 -2.17
C ILE A 78 -2.02 15.71 -1.10
N THR A 79 -2.73 16.12 -0.03
CA THR A 79 -2.12 16.81 1.11
C THR A 79 -2.55 16.13 2.40
N ALA A 80 -1.68 16.17 3.42
CA ALA A 80 -2.00 15.62 4.74
C ALA A 80 -3.29 16.22 5.33
N PHE A 81 -3.54 17.51 5.08
CA PHE A 81 -4.77 18.17 5.50
C PHE A 81 -6.02 17.55 4.86
N ASN A 82 -5.99 17.27 3.55
CA ASN A 82 -7.13 16.66 2.86
C ASN A 82 -7.37 15.22 3.32
N VAL A 83 -6.30 14.45 3.54
CA VAL A 83 -6.39 13.08 4.09
C VAL A 83 -6.97 13.10 5.50
N LEU A 84 -6.51 14.00 6.37
CA LEU A 84 -7.02 14.14 7.73
C LEU A 84 -8.48 14.58 7.75
N ARG A 85 -8.88 15.48 6.84
CA ARG A 85 -10.27 15.93 6.70
C ARG A 85 -11.19 14.77 6.32
N PHE A 86 -10.80 13.96 5.34
CA PHE A 86 -11.52 12.74 4.96
C PHE A 86 -11.65 11.79 6.15
N PHE A 87 -10.52 11.46 6.80
CA PHE A 87 -10.52 10.56 7.95
C PHE A 87 -11.43 11.03 9.10
N LYS A 88 -11.42 12.32 9.43
CA LYS A 88 -12.26 12.88 10.50
C LYS A 88 -13.74 13.00 10.17
N ARG A 89 -14.11 13.02 8.89
CA ARG A 89 -15.49 13.22 8.46
C ARG A 89 -16.18 11.91 8.13
N ASP A 90 -15.44 10.99 7.51
CA ASP A 90 -16.01 9.81 6.88
C ASP A 90 -15.59 8.50 7.59
N ILE A 91 -14.54 8.51 8.43
CA ILE A 91 -14.06 7.31 9.15
C ILE A 91 -14.28 7.40 10.67
N LEU A 92 -14.00 8.55 11.29
CA LEU A 92 -14.28 8.84 12.71
C LEU A 92 -15.69 9.41 12.89
#